data_AF-A0A397F909-F1
#
_entry.id   AF-A0A397F909-F1
#
_cell.length_a   1.000
_cell.length_b   1.000
_cell.length_c   1.000
_cell.angle_alpha   90.00
_cell.angle_beta   90.00
_cell.angle_gamma   90.00
#
_symmetry.space_group_name_H-M   'P 1'
#
loop_
_entity.id
_entity.type
_entity.pdbx_description
1 polymer ?
#
loop_
_entity_poly.entity_id
_entity_poly.type
_entity_poly.pdbx_seq_one_letter_code
_entity_poly.pdbx_strand_id
1 'polypeptide(L)'
;MHRNLRMGELSDGIDDDEGMACATPELGNASDDDGPVCIVLEAKVAEAATAGMPTAAVEQLRDLLMEFRDVFRLKFGRDPPVKVEALRVRLKEGTVPVKSADGTLYDA
;
A
#
# COMPACT_ATOMS: atom_id res chain seq x y z
N MET A 1 -0.32 -34.56 -49.81
CA MET A 1 0.92 -34.11 -49.13
C MET A 1 0.52 -33.52 -47.78
N HIS A 2 0.55 -34.32 -46.73
CA HIS A 2 0.21 -33.88 -45.37
C HIS A 2 1.45 -33.22 -44.76
N ARG A 3 1.35 -31.93 -44.41
CA ARG A 3 2.37 -31.25 -43.61
C ARG A 3 1.99 -31.39 -42.16
N ASN A 4 2.73 -32.22 -41.45
CA ASN A 4 2.57 -32.41 -40.03
C ASN A 4 3.23 -31.21 -39.34
N LEU A 5 2.45 -30.38 -38.66
CA LEU A 5 3.00 -29.31 -37.83
C LEU A 5 3.60 -29.98 -36.59
N ARG A 6 4.94 -30.08 -36.55
CA ARG A 6 5.68 -30.50 -35.36
C ARG A 6 5.52 -29.40 -34.32
N MET A 7 4.60 -29.60 -33.38
CA MET A 7 4.47 -28.77 -32.19
C MET A 7 5.82 -28.89 -31.46
N GLY A 8 6.62 -27.82 -31.49
CA GLY A 8 7.83 -27.72 -30.69
C GLY A 8 7.44 -27.80 -29.22
N GLU A 9 8.22 -28.55 -28.45
CA GLU A 9 8.10 -28.61 -27.00
C GLU A 9 8.20 -27.17 -26.48
N LEU A 10 7.09 -26.64 -25.98
CA LEU A 10 7.11 -25.42 -25.18
C LEU A 10 7.88 -25.81 -23.93
N SER A 11 9.14 -25.42 -23.86
CA SER A 11 9.92 -25.55 -22.64
C SER A 11 9.08 -24.97 -21.50
N ASP A 12 8.81 -25.80 -20.49
CA ASP A 12 8.37 -25.37 -19.17
C ASP A 12 9.46 -24.48 -18.57
N GLY A 13 9.57 -23.26 -19.09
CA GLY A 13 10.19 -22.16 -18.40
C GLY A 13 9.21 -21.77 -17.32
N ILE A 14 9.19 -22.54 -16.23
CA ILE A 14 8.77 -22.02 -14.95
C ILE A 14 9.83 -20.95 -14.66
N ASP A 15 9.50 -19.69 -14.97
CA ASP A 15 10.17 -18.58 -14.32
C ASP A 15 9.96 -18.85 -12.84
N ASP A 16 11.02 -19.31 -12.16
CA ASP A 16 11.05 -19.40 -10.72
C ASP A 16 10.62 -18.03 -10.22
N ASP A 17 9.43 -17.96 -9.60
CA ASP A 17 8.86 -16.76 -8.98
C ASP A 17 9.62 -16.40 -7.69
N GLU A 18 10.92 -16.67 -7.70
CA GLU A 18 11.91 -16.40 -6.67
C GLU A 18 11.96 -14.90 -6.43
N GLY A 19 11.05 -14.45 -5.57
CA GLY A 19 10.88 -13.06 -5.21
C GLY A 19 9.53 -12.44 -5.52
N MET A 20 8.41 -13.19 -5.56
CA MET A 20 7.09 -12.56 -5.38
C MET A 20 6.95 -12.08 -3.93
N ALA A 21 7.73 -11.05 -3.57
CA ALA A 21 7.46 -10.27 -2.39
C ALA A 21 6.04 -9.73 -2.53
N CYS A 22 5.14 -10.16 -1.65
CA CYS A 22 3.86 -9.48 -1.50
C CYS A 22 4.20 -7.98 -1.37
N ALA A 23 3.61 -7.14 -2.23
CA ALA A 23 3.76 -5.68 -2.16
C ALA A 23 3.07 -5.10 -0.91
N THR A 24 3.01 -5.85 0.18
CA THR A 24 2.46 -5.43 1.46
C THR A 24 3.53 -4.59 2.14
N PRO A 25 3.35 -3.26 2.23
CA PRO A 25 4.32 -2.40 2.85
C PRO A 25 4.48 -2.75 4.34
N GLU A 26 5.68 -2.59 4.87
CA GLU A 26 5.92 -2.69 6.30
C GLU A 26 5.16 -1.57 7.03
N LEU A 27 4.27 -1.95 7.94
CA LEU A 27 3.49 -1.00 8.73
C LEU A 27 4.27 -0.63 9.99
N GLY A 28 4.54 0.66 10.18
CA GLY A 28 5.21 1.15 11.38
C GLY A 28 4.31 1.08 12.62
N ASN A 29 4.92 1.01 13.80
CA ASN A 29 4.24 0.99 15.10
C ASN A 29 3.72 2.39 15.51
N ALA A 30 3.38 3.24 14.55
CA ALA A 30 2.97 4.60 14.84
C ALA A 30 1.63 4.58 15.56
N SER A 31 1.56 5.26 16.72
CA SER A 31 0.30 5.60 17.35
C SER A 31 -0.51 6.52 16.44
N ASP A 32 -1.84 6.43 16.50
CA ASP A 32 -2.79 7.31 15.80
C ASP A 32 -2.79 8.75 16.36
N ASP A 33 -1.63 9.23 16.82
CA ASP A 33 -1.47 10.58 17.33
C ASP A 33 -1.40 11.56 16.16
N ASP A 34 -2.46 12.34 15.97
CA ASP A 34 -2.52 13.42 14.98
C ASP A 34 -1.58 14.58 15.30
N GLY A 35 -0.97 14.61 16.50
CA GLY A 35 -0.12 15.71 16.96
C GLY A 35 1.00 16.10 15.98
N PRO A 36 1.85 15.16 15.52
CA PRO A 36 2.88 15.43 14.53
C PRO A 36 2.32 15.93 13.19
N VAL A 37 1.18 15.40 12.74
CA VAL A 37 0.52 15.84 11.49
C VAL A 37 0.05 17.28 11.65
N CYS A 38 -0.61 17.63 12.76
CA CYS A 38 -1.07 18.99 13.03
C CYS A 38 0.08 20.00 13.00
N ILE A 39 1.23 19.65 13.58
CA ILE A 39 2.43 20.50 13.57
C ILE A 39 2.89 20.78 12.13
N VAL A 40 2.93 19.76 11.28
CA VAL A 40 3.34 19.91 9.88
C VAL A 40 2.32 20.75 9.09
N LEU A 41 1.03 20.53 9.31
CA LEU A 41 -0.04 21.27 8.62
C LEU A 41 -0.04 22.75 9.02
N GLU A 42 0.13 23.09 10.30
CA GLU A 42 0.29 24.47 10.76
C GLU A 42 1.55 25.13 10.17
N ALA A 43 2.66 24.39 10.05
CA ALA A 43 3.85 24.89 9.37
C ALA A 43 3.58 25.21 7.89
N LYS A 44 2.76 24.41 7.19
CA LYS A 44 2.34 24.70 5.81
C LYS A 44 1.44 25.92 5.68
N VAL A 45 0.56 26.16 6.65
CA VAL A 45 -0.22 27.41 6.72
C VAL A 45 0.70 28.62 6.90
N ALA A 46 1.70 28.51 7.78
CA ALA A 46 2.69 29.57 7.97
C ALA A 46 3.52 29.82 6.71
N GLU A 47 3.97 28.77 6.02
CA GLU A 47 4.67 28.88 4.73
C GLU A 47 3.81 29.65 3.70
N ALA A 48 2.52 29.31 3.57
CA ALA A 48 1.62 30.01 2.66
C ALA A 48 1.46 31.50 3.00
N ALA A 49 1.36 31.83 4.28
CA ALA A 49 1.31 33.22 4.74
C ALA A 49 2.60 33.97 4.40
N THR A 50 3.78 33.35 4.61
CA THR A 50 5.08 33.98 4.26
C THR A 50 5.27 34.16 2.76
N ALA A 51 4.64 33.31 1.94
CA ALA A 51 4.63 33.43 0.49
C ALA A 51 3.72 34.56 -0.03
N GLY A 52 3.03 35.28 0.86
CA GLY A 52 2.18 36.42 0.51
C GLY A 52 0.73 36.06 0.22
N MET A 53 0.26 34.88 0.65
CA MET A 53 -1.16 34.54 0.55
C MET A 53 -2.01 35.52 1.37
N PRO A 54 -3.16 36.01 0.83
CA PRO A 54 -4.05 36.90 1.57
C PRO A 54 -4.55 36.28 2.88
N THR A 55 -4.69 37.08 3.94
CA THR A 55 -5.08 36.60 5.28
C THR A 55 -6.35 35.75 5.26
N ALA A 56 -7.39 36.19 4.55
CA ALA A 56 -8.64 35.43 4.44
C ALA A 56 -8.46 34.05 3.77
N ALA A 57 -7.53 33.94 2.83
CA ALA A 57 -7.20 32.66 2.20
C ALA A 57 -6.34 31.77 3.10
N VAL A 58 -5.46 32.36 3.93
CA VAL A 58 -4.69 31.63 4.95
C VAL A 58 -5.61 31.03 6.02
N GLU A 59 -6.60 31.79 6.48
CA GLU A 59 -7.61 31.31 7.43
C GLU A 59 -8.41 30.14 6.84
N GLN A 60 -8.91 30.30 5.62
CA GLN A 60 -9.62 29.21 4.92
C GLN A 60 -8.74 27.96 4.72
N LEU A 61 -7.46 28.15 4.38
CA LEU A 61 -6.52 27.04 4.23
C LEU A 61 -6.32 26.32 5.56
N ARG A 62 -6.17 27.06 6.65
CA ARG A 62 -6.01 26.49 7.99
C ARG A 62 -7.23 25.66 8.38
N ASP A 63 -8.43 26.22 8.23
CA ASP A 63 -9.67 25.54 8.58
C ASP A 63 -9.81 24.23 7.80
N LEU A 64 -9.55 24.26 6.49
CA LEU A 64 -9.60 23.08 5.63
C LEU A 64 -8.59 22.00 6.07
N LEU A 65 -7.34 22.38 6.33
CA LEU A 65 -6.31 21.43 6.73
C LEU A 65 -6.58 20.81 8.11
N MET A 66 -7.13 21.58 9.04
CA MET A 66 -7.48 21.08 10.37
C MET A 66 -8.74 20.23 10.37
N GLU A 67 -9.72 20.54 9.52
CA GLU A 67 -10.93 19.73 9.32
C GLU A 67 -10.59 18.33 8.79
N PHE A 68 -9.69 18.24 7.80
CA PHE A 68 -9.31 16.99 7.14
C PHE A 68 -7.93 16.48 7.56
N ARG A 69 -7.50 16.76 8.80
CA ARG A 69 -6.17 16.38 9.29
C ARG A 69 -5.90 14.86 9.25
N ASP A 70 -6.95 14.07 9.41
CA ASP A 70 -6.95 12.61 9.44
C ASP A 70 -6.68 11.96 8.07
N VAL A 71 -6.78 12.75 6.98
CA VAL A 71 -6.47 12.30 5.62
C VAL A 71 -4.96 12.27 5.37
N PHE A 72 -4.16 12.95 6.20
CA PHE A 72 -2.71 13.05 6.02
C PHE A 72 -1.96 12.05 6.89
N ARG A 73 -0.93 11.41 6.30
CA ARG A 73 -0.08 10.44 7.00
C ARG A 73 1.39 10.78 6.78
N LEU A 74 2.16 10.81 7.87
CA LEU A 74 3.62 10.97 7.79
C LEU A 74 4.34 9.64 7.54
N LYS A 75 3.71 8.53 7.91
CA LYS A 75 4.22 7.15 7.77
C LYS A 75 3.05 6.22 7.51
N PHE A 76 3.31 5.08 6.87
CA PHE A 76 2.31 4.01 6.77
C PHE A 76 2.00 3.46 8.17
N GLY A 77 0.74 3.63 8.59
CA GLY A 77 0.23 3.19 9.88
C GLY A 77 -0.75 2.03 9.75
N ARG A 78 -1.27 1.59 10.89
CA ARG A 78 -2.34 0.58 10.95
C ARG A 78 -3.71 1.23 10.82
N ASP A 79 -3.90 1.90 9.71
CA ASP A 79 -5.16 2.57 9.46
C ASP A 79 -6.30 1.56 9.38
N PRO A 80 -7.47 1.87 9.98
CA PRO A 80 -8.61 0.97 9.89
C PRO A 80 -8.95 0.74 8.41
N PRO A 81 -9.31 -0.50 8.04
CA PRO A 81 -9.73 -0.79 6.68
C PRO A 81 -10.93 0.09 6.33
N VAL A 82 -10.99 0.49 5.07
CA VAL A 82 -12.15 1.22 4.53
C VAL A 82 -13.40 0.39 4.80
N LYS A 83 -14.52 1.05 5.14
CA LYS A 83 -15.81 0.41 5.43
C LYS A 83 -16.45 -0.16 4.15
N VAL A 84 -15.86 -1.23 3.64
CA VAL A 84 -16.35 -2.02 2.52
C VAL A 84 -16.51 -3.48 2.96
N GLU A 85 -17.35 -4.22 2.26
CA GLU A 85 -17.46 -5.66 2.45
C GLU A 85 -16.08 -6.33 2.31
N ALA A 86 -15.83 -7.32 3.15
CA ALA A 86 -14.57 -8.05 3.11
C ALA A 86 -14.33 -8.66 1.72
N LEU A 87 -13.09 -8.57 1.24
CA LEU A 87 -12.71 -9.12 -0.05
C LEU A 87 -12.98 -10.64 -0.07
N ARG A 88 -13.75 -11.09 -1.06
CA ARG A 88 -14.02 -12.53 -1.28
C ARG A 88 -13.10 -13.06 -2.37
N VAL A 89 -12.15 -13.92 -1.99
CA VAL A 89 -11.28 -14.61 -2.94
C VAL A 89 -12.04 -15.80 -3.53
N ARG A 90 -12.09 -15.89 -4.86
CA ARG A 90 -12.69 -17.01 -5.59
C ARG A 90 -11.59 -17.96 -6.03
N LEU A 91 -11.63 -19.19 -5.53
CA LEU A 91 -10.74 -20.25 -5.99
C LEU A 91 -11.28 -20.87 -7.27
N LYS A 92 -10.37 -21.34 -8.13
CA LYS A 92 -10.73 -22.14 -9.30
C LYS A 92 -11.25 -23.51 -8.83
N GLU A 93 -12.16 -24.09 -9.59
CA GLU A 93 -12.64 -25.44 -9.32
C GLU A 93 -11.47 -26.44 -9.38
N GLY A 94 -11.45 -27.37 -8.41
CA GLY A 94 -10.37 -28.35 -8.26
C GLY A 94 -9.12 -27.84 -7.52
N THR A 95 -9.08 -26.59 -7.05
CA THR A 95 -7.97 -26.10 -6.21
C THR A 95 -7.93 -26.84 -4.87
N VAL A 96 -6.75 -27.33 -4.51
CA VAL A 96 -6.46 -27.96 -3.23
C VAL A 96 -5.52 -27.08 -2.39
N PRO A 97 -5.72 -26.97 -1.06
CA PRO A 97 -4.79 -26.24 -0.20
C PRO A 97 -3.40 -26.89 -0.20
N VAL A 98 -2.35 -26.07 -0.20
CA VAL A 98 -0.96 -26.52 -0.08
C VAL A 98 -0.35 -25.88 1.17
N LYS A 99 0.36 -26.68 1.96
CA LYS A 99 1.17 -26.19 3.08
C LYS A 99 2.61 -26.01 2.58
N SER A 100 3.07 -24.77 2.53
CA SER A 100 4.49 -24.47 2.33
C SER A 100 5.26 -24.67 3.63
N ALA A 101 6.51 -25.11 3.55
CA ALA A 101 7.41 -25.11 4.69
C ALA A 101 7.78 -23.66 5.05
N ASP A 102 7.88 -23.36 6.33
CA ASP A 102 8.52 -22.14 6.82
C ASP A 102 10.01 -22.22 6.51
N GLY A 103 10.55 -21.19 5.84
CA GLY A 103 11.89 -21.18 5.25
C GLY A 103 13.07 -21.22 6.23
N THR A 104 12.96 -21.89 7.37
CA THR A 104 14.05 -22.12 8.34
C THR A 104 14.74 -23.46 8.09
N LEU A 105 15.40 -23.59 6.95
CA LEU A 105 16.48 -24.53 6.67
C LEU A 105 17.45 -23.66 5.86
N TYR A 106 18.60 -23.20 6.37
CA TYR A 106 19.83 -23.95 6.59
C TYR A 106 20.73 -23.22 7.60
N ASP A 107 21.07 -23.87 8.71
CA ASP A 107 22.31 -23.64 9.45
C ASP A 107 22.68 -24.97 10.10
N ALA A 108 23.58 -25.71 9.45
CA ALA A 108 24.23 -26.91 9.95
C ALA A 108 25.60 -27.05 9.30
#